data_AF-A0A1I4W9P0-F1
#
_entry.id   AF-A0A1I4W9P0-F1
#
_cell.length_a   1.000
_cell.length_b   1.000
_cell.length_c   1.000
_cell.angle_alpha   90.00
_cell.angle_beta   90.00
_cell.angle_gamma   90.00
#
_symmetry.space_group_name_H-M   'P 1'
#
loop_
_entity.id
_entity.type
_entity.pdbx_description
1 polymer ?
#
loop_
_entity_poly.entity_id
_entity_poly.type
_entity_poly.pdbx_seq_one_letter_code
_entity_poly.pdbx_strand_id
1 'polypeptide(L)'
;MTNDSIPKARTFWKEKDYLSSVRVGLTTELPSKYKSSGHFTEVFLNLAYALYSASEANLYNEFTRIFPKYMSLVVPNIHSEPPVGYHNHACLMQRNLSAVIFQYYENTCSIDEVRAAEELLVRCTTFTPNPSALDEYNTKLLGLVGLIQAGKDPYFTVAFKLPFALPLPDGKYEVTHPGGKMTISVEGFVADDVSSRVDDRHFSRVEVTAKGFTCTDNYWSGPNIESDQTEPWNRRLALSVVNRVVLESKLVDESLRIVMASSRDIGNIVTTQYDGDGATFHLSIALTFGGFSLVDTLSRQQVTPEKCQLLTERLSVGEMAMHENLYAQALIQRGTENLVGAYYLLNSAAEAMIDCFLVSLCEKFEVSDKLSRFLLGESICISCELFKAAPVAIDTPRSANPPSAFQRFNFLKEVGVAKPADVRSLKRSLVTVRSDSLRNDLSHGRKDCIPSVAVDKAIVAFRELRSTFQALSIRDE
;
A
#
# COMPACT_ATOMS: atom_id res chain seq x y z
N MET A 1 -12.16 45.66 27.40
CA MET A 1 -11.33 45.32 26.23
C MET A 1 -11.20 43.81 26.21
N THR A 2 -12.09 43.13 25.49
CA THR A 2 -12.06 41.68 25.29
C THR A 2 -10.95 41.38 24.28
N ASN A 3 -9.94 40.63 24.72
CA ASN A 3 -8.95 40.05 23.83
C ASN A 3 -9.69 38.95 23.05
N ASP A 4 -10.30 39.30 21.92
CA ASP A 4 -10.89 38.34 21.00
C ASP A 4 -9.72 37.62 20.30
N SER A 5 -9.16 36.61 20.96
CA SER A 5 -8.20 35.72 20.31
C SER A 5 -8.90 35.06 19.14
N ILE A 6 -8.53 35.45 17.92
CA ILE A 6 -9.03 34.83 16.70
C ILE A 6 -8.75 33.31 16.82
N PRO A 7 -9.76 32.45 16.65
CA PRO A 7 -9.56 31.00 16.76
C PRO A 7 -8.47 30.55 15.79
N LYS A 8 -7.49 29.78 16.28
CA LYS A 8 -6.29 29.42 15.51
C LYS A 8 -6.61 28.70 14.20
N ALA A 9 -7.58 27.78 14.21
CA ALA A 9 -7.97 27.05 13.00
C ALA A 9 -8.52 27.99 11.92
N ARG A 10 -9.27 29.03 12.31
CA ARG A 10 -9.80 30.03 11.38
C ARG A 10 -8.69 30.85 10.71
N THR A 11 -7.62 31.16 11.44
CA THR A 11 -6.46 31.85 10.89
C THR A 11 -5.78 30.98 9.84
N PHE A 12 -5.44 29.73 10.18
CA PHE A 12 -4.81 28.79 9.26
C PHE A 12 -5.67 28.52 8.01
N TRP A 13 -6.98 28.36 8.17
CA TRP A 13 -7.90 28.22 7.05
C TRP A 13 -7.87 29.42 6.09
N LYS A 14 -7.85 30.65 6.61
CA LYS A 14 -7.74 31.87 5.78
C LYS A 14 -6.41 31.95 5.03
N GLU A 15 -5.35 31.42 5.64
CA GLU A 15 -4.01 31.31 5.05
C GLU A 15 -3.88 30.12 4.08
N LYS A 16 -4.93 29.30 3.95
CA LYS A 16 -4.96 28.03 3.21
C LYS A 16 -3.98 26.97 3.75
N ASP A 17 -3.55 27.11 5.00
CA ASP A 17 -2.83 26.05 5.72
C ASP A 17 -3.85 25.06 6.33
N TYR A 18 -4.42 24.24 5.45
CA TYR A 18 -5.48 23.30 5.83
C TYR A 18 -4.99 22.27 6.85
N LEU A 19 -3.75 21.78 6.74
CA LEU A 19 -3.22 20.76 7.63
C LEU A 19 -3.05 21.28 9.05
N SER A 20 -2.52 22.49 9.23
CA SER A 20 -2.39 23.07 10.57
C SER A 20 -3.75 23.34 11.20
N SER A 21 -4.74 23.78 10.42
CA SER A 21 -6.12 23.91 10.88
C SER A 21 -6.72 22.59 11.36
N VAL A 22 -6.52 21.50 10.60
CA VAL A 22 -6.95 20.14 11.00
C VAL A 22 -6.27 19.68 12.29
N ARG A 23 -4.96 19.92 12.45
CA ARG A 23 -4.23 19.60 13.69
C ARG A 23 -4.81 20.32 14.91
N VAL A 24 -5.28 21.56 14.75
CA VAL A 24 -5.99 22.28 15.81
C VAL A 24 -7.29 21.58 16.17
N GLY A 25 -8.10 21.15 15.19
CA GLY A 25 -9.33 20.41 15.46
C GLY A 25 -9.10 19.06 16.16
N LEU A 26 -8.05 18.33 15.76
CA LEU A 26 -7.68 17.06 16.40
C LEU A 26 -7.30 17.24 17.87
N THR A 27 -6.56 18.29 18.21
CA THR A 27 -6.11 18.58 19.58
C THR A 27 -7.14 19.34 20.42
N THR A 28 -8.19 19.89 19.81
CA THR A 28 -9.27 20.58 20.53
C THR A 28 -10.06 19.57 21.38
N GLU A 29 -10.04 19.77 22.70
CA GLU A 29 -10.80 18.98 23.67
C GLU A 29 -12.15 19.65 23.96
N LEU A 30 -13.16 18.82 24.22
CA LEU A 30 -14.47 19.30 24.64
C LEU A 30 -14.50 19.48 26.16
N PRO A 31 -14.65 20.71 26.67
CA PRO A 31 -14.73 20.93 28.09
C PRO A 31 -16.07 20.43 28.63
N SER A 32 -16.07 19.84 29.83
CA SER A 32 -17.30 19.47 30.55
C SER A 32 -18.17 20.68 30.92
N LYS A 33 -17.55 21.88 31.02
CA LYS A 33 -18.24 23.16 31.20
C LYS A 33 -17.47 24.30 30.53
N TYR A 34 -18.17 25.13 29.77
CA TYR A 34 -17.58 26.32 29.15
C TYR A 34 -17.41 27.45 30.16
N LYS A 35 -16.21 28.06 30.16
CA LYS A 35 -15.86 29.19 31.04
C LYS A 35 -16.62 30.47 30.70
N SER A 36 -16.93 30.68 29.42
CA SER A 36 -17.65 31.83 28.89
C SER A 36 -18.24 31.52 27.52
N SER A 37 -19.11 32.40 27.01
CA SER A 37 -19.57 32.35 25.61
C SER A 37 -18.42 32.49 24.61
N GLY A 38 -17.41 33.32 24.92
CA GLY A 38 -16.19 33.43 24.10
C GLY A 38 -15.41 32.12 24.01
N HIS A 39 -15.26 31.40 25.14
CA HIS A 39 -14.61 30.09 25.17
C HIS A 39 -15.38 29.04 24.37
N PHE A 40 -16.72 29.05 24.44
CA PHE A 40 -17.56 28.20 23.59
C PHE A 40 -17.35 28.50 22.11
N THR A 41 -17.42 29.78 21.74
CA THR A 41 -17.22 30.23 20.35
C THR A 41 -15.84 29.84 19.83
N GLU A 42 -14.78 29.95 20.64
CA GLU A 42 -13.43 29.54 20.26
C GLU A 42 -13.37 28.04 19.94
N VAL A 43 -13.88 27.18 20.84
CA VAL A 43 -13.91 25.72 20.63
C VAL A 43 -14.74 25.36 19.41
N PHE A 44 -15.94 25.94 19.28
CA PHE A 44 -16.83 25.72 18.14
C PHE A 44 -16.17 26.07 16.82
N LEU A 45 -15.58 27.27 16.72
CA LEU A 45 -14.93 27.74 15.49
C LEU A 45 -13.66 26.93 15.19
N ASN A 46 -12.89 26.50 16.19
CA ASN A 46 -11.75 25.62 15.96
C ASN A 46 -12.17 24.30 15.31
N LEU A 47 -13.25 23.67 15.81
CA LEU A 47 -13.78 22.43 15.23
C LEU A 47 -14.38 22.65 13.83
N ALA A 48 -15.19 23.69 13.65
CA ALA A 48 -15.83 23.98 12.37
C ALA A 48 -14.82 24.25 11.25
N TYR A 49 -13.84 25.14 11.49
CA TYR A 49 -12.82 25.44 10.50
C TYR A 49 -11.86 24.29 10.26
N ALA A 50 -11.58 23.45 11.26
CA ALA A 50 -10.84 22.21 11.05
C ALA A 50 -11.61 21.22 10.16
N LEU A 51 -12.92 21.10 10.30
CA LEU A 51 -13.75 20.26 9.43
C LEU A 51 -13.82 20.78 7.99
N TYR A 52 -13.94 22.09 7.79
CA TYR A 52 -13.82 22.67 6.46
C TYR A 52 -12.44 22.40 5.86
N SER A 53 -11.38 22.54 6.65
CA SER A 53 -10.00 22.24 6.26
C SER A 53 -9.81 20.78 5.85
N ALA A 54 -10.35 19.85 6.64
CA ALA A 54 -10.35 18.43 6.29
C ALA A 54 -11.17 18.14 5.02
N SER A 55 -12.26 18.88 4.79
CA SER A 55 -13.09 18.72 3.59
C SER A 55 -12.37 19.17 2.32
N GLU A 56 -11.70 20.34 2.34
CA GLU A 56 -10.94 20.83 1.18
C GLU A 56 -9.75 19.94 0.85
N ALA A 57 -9.06 19.45 1.88
CA ALA A 57 -7.92 18.55 1.72
C ALA A 57 -8.34 17.07 1.50
N ASN A 58 -9.64 16.76 1.50
CA ASN A 58 -10.19 15.40 1.42
C ASN A 58 -9.55 14.42 2.43
N LEU A 59 -9.33 14.90 3.65
CA LEU A 59 -8.79 14.13 4.77
C LEU A 59 -9.91 13.39 5.48
N TYR A 60 -10.44 12.34 4.84
CA TYR A 60 -11.62 11.60 5.32
C TYR A 60 -11.43 11.05 6.74
N ASN A 61 -10.24 10.55 7.06
CA ASN A 61 -9.99 9.93 8.37
C ASN A 61 -9.89 10.96 9.50
N GLU A 62 -9.27 12.11 9.28
CA GLU A 62 -9.29 13.19 10.26
C GLU A 62 -10.67 13.82 10.37
N PHE A 63 -11.41 13.91 9.27
CA PHE A 63 -12.78 14.42 9.28
C PHE A 63 -13.65 13.61 10.24
N THR A 64 -13.69 12.27 10.12
CA THR A 64 -14.54 11.45 11.01
C THR A 64 -14.06 11.42 12.46
N ARG A 65 -12.80 11.76 12.74
CA ARG A 65 -12.29 11.92 14.12
C ARG A 65 -12.71 13.25 14.76
N ILE A 66 -12.84 14.32 13.97
CA ILE A 66 -13.23 15.65 14.45
C ILE A 66 -14.76 15.79 14.52
N PHE A 67 -15.46 15.19 13.55
CA PHE A 67 -16.89 15.38 13.34
C PHE A 67 -17.77 15.05 14.56
N PRO A 68 -17.55 13.95 15.32
CA PRO A 68 -18.32 13.66 16.53
C PRO A 68 -18.20 14.76 17.60
N LYS A 69 -17.02 15.38 17.73
CA LYS A 69 -16.82 16.48 18.68
C LYS A 69 -17.68 17.68 18.30
N TYR A 70 -17.70 18.01 17.02
CA TYR A 70 -18.52 19.09 16.49
C TYR A 70 -20.02 18.82 16.69
N MET A 71 -20.47 17.60 16.38
CA MET A 71 -21.87 17.21 16.52
C MET A 71 -22.39 17.28 17.96
N SER A 72 -21.53 17.00 18.94
CA SER A 72 -21.89 17.15 20.36
C SER A 72 -22.28 18.60 20.75
N LEU A 73 -21.83 19.60 19.98
CA LEU A 73 -22.14 21.01 20.19
C LEU A 73 -23.38 21.45 19.41
N VAL A 74 -23.53 20.93 18.19
CA VAL A 74 -24.57 21.33 17.23
C VAL A 74 -25.89 20.64 17.54
N VAL A 75 -25.90 19.32 17.77
CA VAL A 75 -27.14 18.54 17.94
C VAL A 75 -28.06 19.09 19.05
N PRO A 76 -27.55 19.45 20.25
CA PRO A 76 -28.40 20.02 21.31
C PRO A 76 -29.05 21.37 20.93
N ASN A 77 -28.47 22.07 19.95
CA ASN A 77 -28.83 23.44 19.56
C ASN A 77 -29.33 23.52 18.11
N ILE A 78 -29.64 22.39 17.47
CA ILE A 78 -29.97 22.34 16.03
C ILE A 78 -31.22 23.16 15.69
N HIS A 79 -32.07 23.49 16.66
CA HIS A 79 -33.27 24.31 16.45
C HIS A 79 -33.10 25.80 16.78
N SER A 80 -31.92 26.21 17.27
CA SER A 80 -31.63 27.57 17.74
C SER A 80 -30.58 28.30 16.91
N GLU A 81 -30.20 27.76 15.76
CA GLU A 81 -29.16 28.32 14.89
C GLU A 81 -29.69 29.31 13.85
N PRO A 82 -28.87 30.30 13.44
CA PRO A 82 -29.23 31.21 12.36
C PRO A 82 -29.25 30.47 11.00
N PRO A 83 -30.11 30.91 10.04
CA PRO A 83 -30.27 30.33 8.69
C PRO A 83 -28.99 29.94 7.93
N VAL A 84 -27.92 30.74 8.07
CA VAL A 84 -26.61 30.53 7.39
C VAL A 84 -25.82 29.37 8.02
N GLY A 85 -26.03 29.09 9.32
CA GLY A 85 -25.45 27.93 10.00
C GLY A 85 -25.95 26.62 9.39
N TYR A 86 -27.23 26.53 9.05
CA TYR A 86 -27.84 25.32 8.49
C TYR A 86 -27.24 24.86 7.16
N HIS A 87 -26.98 25.79 6.24
CA HIS A 87 -26.35 25.44 4.96
C HIS A 87 -24.94 24.86 5.16
N ASN A 88 -24.15 25.53 6.00
CA ASN A 88 -22.81 25.12 6.39
C ASN A 88 -22.77 23.74 7.07
N HIS A 89 -23.71 23.48 7.98
CA HIS A 89 -23.89 22.15 8.59
C HIS A 89 -24.20 21.10 7.56
N ALA A 90 -25.13 21.36 6.64
CA ALA A 90 -25.52 20.41 5.62
C ALA A 90 -24.35 20.03 4.71
N CYS A 91 -23.49 20.99 4.33
CA CYS A 91 -22.25 20.71 3.61
C CYS A 91 -21.30 19.78 4.43
N LEU A 92 -21.19 19.98 5.75
CA LEU A 92 -20.42 19.08 6.61
C LEU A 92 -21.07 17.69 6.72
N MET A 93 -22.40 17.56 6.68
CA MET A 93 -23.07 16.25 6.65
C MET A 93 -22.82 15.50 5.34
N GLN A 94 -22.81 16.21 4.21
CA GLN A 94 -22.47 15.63 2.90
C GLN A 94 -21.05 15.05 2.91
N ARG A 95 -20.11 15.79 3.51
CA ARG A 95 -18.72 15.36 3.67
C ARG A 95 -18.57 14.24 4.68
N ASN A 96 -19.34 14.25 5.76
CA ASN A 96 -19.43 13.13 6.70
C ASN A 96 -19.87 11.85 5.98
N LEU A 97 -20.95 11.91 5.19
CA LEU A 97 -21.43 10.75 4.45
C LEU A 97 -20.37 10.24 3.46
N SER A 98 -19.70 11.13 2.74
CA SER A 98 -18.60 10.74 1.83
C SER A 98 -17.45 10.06 2.57
N ALA A 99 -17.05 10.59 3.73
CA ALA A 99 -15.97 10.04 4.54
C ALA A 99 -16.34 8.68 5.17
N VAL A 100 -17.59 8.50 5.59
CA VAL A 100 -18.09 7.23 6.13
C VAL A 100 -18.23 6.18 5.03
N ILE A 101 -18.69 6.54 3.83
CA ILE A 101 -18.67 5.64 2.66
C ILE A 101 -17.23 5.20 2.34
N PHE A 102 -16.28 6.12 2.36
CA PHE A 102 -14.86 5.79 2.19
C PHE A 102 -14.39 4.78 3.26
N GLN A 103 -14.68 5.04 4.53
CA GLN A 103 -14.29 4.18 5.66
C GLN A 103 -14.92 2.78 5.61
N TYR A 104 -16.13 2.67 5.04
CA TYR A 104 -16.80 1.39 4.84
C TYR A 104 -16.00 0.50 3.88
N TYR A 105 -15.51 1.07 2.77
CA TYR A 105 -14.69 0.34 1.80
C TYR A 105 -13.25 0.06 2.27
N GLU A 106 -12.73 0.84 3.22
CA GLU A 106 -11.48 0.54 3.93
C GLU A 106 -11.67 -0.50 5.05
N ASN A 107 -12.88 -1.06 5.22
CA ASN A 107 -13.25 -2.00 6.29
C ASN A 107 -13.02 -1.46 7.71
N THR A 108 -13.17 -0.15 7.89
CA THR A 108 -13.01 0.53 9.19
C THR A 108 -14.33 0.91 9.87
N CYS A 109 -15.44 0.86 9.13
CA CYS A 109 -16.78 1.08 9.66
C CYS A 109 -17.80 0.12 9.03
N SER A 110 -18.97 0.03 9.65
CA SER A 110 -20.08 -0.84 9.26
C SER A 110 -21.06 -0.14 8.33
N ILE A 111 -21.90 -0.94 7.63
CA ILE A 111 -22.99 -0.39 6.82
C ILE A 111 -24.03 0.39 7.65
N ASP A 112 -24.16 0.06 8.94
CA ASP A 112 -25.07 0.77 9.85
C ASP A 112 -24.58 2.20 10.14
N GLU A 113 -23.27 2.42 10.15
CA GLU A 113 -22.69 3.76 10.26
C GLU A 113 -22.94 4.59 8.99
N VAL A 114 -22.91 3.97 7.81
CA VAL A 114 -23.32 4.61 6.55
C VAL A 114 -24.79 5.04 6.60
N ARG A 115 -25.68 4.16 7.07
CA ARG A 115 -27.11 4.46 7.28
C ARG A 115 -27.31 5.62 8.25
N ALA A 116 -26.60 5.62 9.38
CA ALA A 116 -26.68 6.70 10.35
C ALA A 116 -26.23 8.05 9.76
N ALA A 117 -25.17 8.06 8.92
CA ALA A 117 -24.71 9.25 8.22
C ALA A 117 -25.71 9.73 7.15
N GLU A 118 -26.38 8.80 6.46
CA GLU A 118 -27.45 9.08 5.50
C GLU A 118 -28.65 9.76 6.20
N GLU A 119 -29.16 9.16 7.27
CA GLU A 119 -30.28 9.73 8.06
C GLU A 119 -29.95 11.12 8.58
N LEU A 120 -28.70 11.33 9.03
CA LEU A 120 -28.24 12.61 9.51
C LEU A 120 -28.22 13.68 8.41
N LEU A 121 -27.77 13.33 7.20
CA LEU A 121 -27.79 14.23 6.04
C LEU A 121 -29.23 14.61 5.66
N VAL A 122 -30.12 13.63 5.57
CA VAL A 122 -31.54 13.87 5.24
C VAL A 122 -32.16 14.81 6.28
N ARG A 123 -32.01 14.49 7.57
CA ARG A 123 -32.53 15.31 8.66
C ARG A 123 -32.02 16.74 8.60
N CYS A 124 -30.70 16.95 8.46
CA CYS A 124 -30.12 18.29 8.45
C CYS A 124 -30.48 19.10 7.19
N THR A 125 -30.68 18.45 6.05
CA THR A 125 -31.10 19.11 4.80
C THR A 125 -32.49 19.74 4.96
N THR A 126 -33.41 19.11 5.69
CA THR A 126 -34.76 19.67 5.93
C THR A 126 -34.76 20.98 6.71
N PHE A 127 -33.71 21.26 7.49
CA PHE A 127 -33.58 22.52 8.23
C PHE A 127 -32.95 23.64 7.40
N THR A 128 -32.48 23.36 6.18
CA THR A 128 -31.86 24.38 5.34
C THR A 128 -32.92 25.32 4.74
N PRO A 129 -32.71 26.65 4.78
CA PRO A 129 -33.65 27.61 4.20
C PRO A 129 -33.79 27.50 2.67
N ASN A 130 -32.77 26.95 2.00
CA ASN A 130 -32.76 26.72 0.56
C ASN A 130 -32.21 25.32 0.23
N PRO A 131 -33.03 24.27 0.39
CA PRO A 131 -32.62 22.89 0.11
C PRO A 131 -32.19 22.69 -1.35
N SER A 132 -32.81 23.41 -2.28
CA SER A 132 -32.54 23.30 -3.72
C SER A 132 -31.09 23.57 -4.12
N ALA A 133 -30.35 24.34 -3.31
CA ALA A 133 -28.92 24.59 -3.52
C ALA A 133 -28.04 23.35 -3.24
N LEU A 134 -28.57 22.35 -2.55
CA LEU A 134 -27.87 21.12 -2.14
C LEU A 134 -28.43 19.87 -2.82
N ASP A 135 -29.61 19.97 -3.44
CA ASP A 135 -30.39 18.84 -3.96
C ASP A 135 -29.61 17.97 -4.96
N GLU A 136 -28.84 18.56 -5.87
CA GLU A 136 -28.13 17.78 -6.88
C GLU A 136 -27.10 16.84 -6.25
N TYR A 137 -26.25 17.36 -5.36
CA TYR A 137 -25.20 16.57 -4.73
C TYR A 137 -25.76 15.60 -3.69
N ASN A 138 -26.78 16.01 -2.92
CA ASN A 138 -27.50 15.14 -2.00
C ASN A 138 -28.14 13.96 -2.75
N THR A 139 -28.84 14.22 -3.85
CA THR A 139 -29.49 13.17 -4.64
C THR A 139 -28.47 12.16 -5.15
N LYS A 140 -27.31 12.63 -5.63
CA LYS A 140 -26.20 11.76 -6.05
C LYS A 140 -25.69 10.89 -4.90
N LEU A 141 -25.37 11.48 -3.75
CA LEU A 141 -24.86 10.74 -2.59
C LEU A 141 -25.87 9.74 -2.02
N LEU A 142 -27.13 10.14 -1.88
CA LEU A 142 -28.20 9.26 -1.38
C LEU A 142 -28.47 8.12 -2.38
N GLY A 143 -28.47 8.41 -3.68
CA GLY A 143 -28.55 7.38 -4.72
C GLY A 143 -27.41 6.36 -4.62
N LEU A 144 -26.18 6.83 -4.40
CA LEU A 144 -25.01 5.97 -4.17
C LEU A 144 -25.20 5.07 -2.94
N VAL A 145 -25.66 5.62 -1.81
CA VAL A 145 -25.94 4.84 -0.59
C VAL A 145 -27.02 3.78 -0.86
N GLY A 146 -28.09 4.14 -1.57
CA GLY A 146 -29.14 3.19 -1.96
C GLY A 146 -28.60 2.01 -2.77
N LEU A 147 -27.66 2.26 -3.68
CA LEU A 147 -26.98 1.20 -4.45
C LEU A 147 -26.10 0.32 -3.54
N ILE A 148 -25.32 0.91 -2.65
CA ILE A 148 -24.50 0.17 -1.67
C ILE A 148 -25.38 -0.76 -0.82
N GLN A 149 -26.51 -0.25 -0.32
CA GLN A 149 -27.47 -1.02 0.47
C GLN A 149 -28.13 -2.15 -0.32
N ALA A 150 -28.27 -1.99 -1.64
CA ALA A 150 -28.74 -3.03 -2.56
C ALA A 150 -27.65 -4.03 -2.98
N GLY A 151 -26.42 -3.92 -2.45
CA GLY A 151 -25.30 -4.78 -2.79
C GLY A 151 -24.62 -4.44 -4.13
N LYS A 152 -24.91 -3.25 -4.68
CA LYS A 152 -24.27 -2.71 -5.88
C LYS A 152 -23.19 -1.72 -5.47
N ASP A 153 -21.99 -2.24 -5.25
CA ASP A 153 -20.87 -1.44 -4.79
C ASP A 153 -20.33 -0.49 -5.88
N PRO A 154 -20.01 0.78 -5.55
CA PRO A 154 -19.25 1.64 -6.42
C PRO A 154 -17.85 1.10 -6.66
N TYR A 155 -17.24 1.62 -7.71
CA TYR A 155 -15.87 1.36 -8.08
C TYR A 155 -15.27 2.60 -8.72
N PHE A 156 -13.95 2.68 -8.72
CA PHE A 156 -13.23 3.73 -9.42
C PHE A 156 -12.19 3.14 -10.36
N THR A 157 -11.88 3.90 -11.41
CA THR A 157 -10.82 3.59 -12.34
C THR A 157 -9.72 4.63 -12.29
N VAL A 158 -8.48 4.16 -12.44
CA VAL A 158 -7.29 5.00 -12.61
C VAL A 158 -6.63 4.59 -13.92
N ALA A 159 -6.76 5.44 -14.93
CA ALA A 159 -6.28 5.18 -16.28
C ALA A 159 -5.11 6.10 -16.64
N PHE A 160 -4.07 5.54 -17.28
CA PHE A 160 -2.91 6.28 -17.76
C PHE A 160 -2.23 5.57 -18.93
N LYS A 161 -1.29 6.27 -19.56
CA LYS A 161 -0.41 5.72 -20.60
C LYS A 161 0.99 5.58 -20.06
N LEU A 162 1.64 4.47 -20.40
CA LEU A 162 3.04 4.21 -20.15
C LEU A 162 3.85 4.47 -21.43
N PRO A 163 5.07 5.02 -21.34
CA PRO A 163 5.92 5.33 -22.48
C PRO A 163 6.64 4.11 -23.04
N PHE A 164 6.04 2.93 -22.86
CA PHE A 164 6.58 1.64 -23.24
C PHE A 164 5.47 0.58 -23.21
N ALA A 165 5.67 -0.51 -23.94
CA ALA A 165 4.82 -1.68 -23.87
C ALA A 165 5.10 -2.48 -22.58
N LEU A 166 4.04 -2.86 -21.87
CA LEU A 166 4.11 -3.83 -20.79
C LEU A 166 4.33 -5.25 -21.36
N PRO A 167 5.03 -6.13 -20.62
CA PRO A 167 5.42 -7.46 -21.10
C PRO A 167 4.28 -8.49 -21.03
N LEU A 168 3.04 -8.07 -21.28
CA LEU A 168 1.85 -8.93 -21.27
C LEU A 168 1.01 -8.68 -22.51
N PRO A 169 0.24 -9.69 -22.96
CA PRO A 169 -0.78 -9.49 -23.97
C PRO A 169 -1.82 -8.46 -23.56
N ASP A 170 -2.51 -7.94 -24.56
CA ASP A 170 -3.68 -7.09 -24.33
C ASP A 170 -4.80 -7.90 -23.70
N GLY A 171 -5.47 -7.33 -22.71
CA GLY A 171 -6.51 -8.04 -21.99
C GLY A 171 -6.85 -7.44 -20.64
N LYS A 172 -7.69 -8.16 -19.91
CA LYS A 172 -8.09 -7.85 -18.54
C LYS A 172 -7.60 -8.94 -17.60
N TYR A 173 -6.93 -8.55 -16.53
CA TYR A 173 -6.35 -9.45 -15.55
C TYR A 173 -6.89 -9.11 -14.17
N GLU A 174 -7.37 -10.12 -13.45
CA GLU A 174 -7.70 -9.98 -12.04
C GLU A 174 -6.42 -10.06 -11.21
N VAL A 175 -6.27 -9.13 -10.27
CA VAL A 175 -5.11 -9.04 -9.37
C VAL A 175 -5.63 -8.98 -7.94
N THR A 176 -5.23 -9.93 -7.11
CA THR A 176 -5.47 -9.84 -5.67
C THR A 176 -4.39 -8.94 -5.05
N HIS A 177 -4.80 -7.79 -4.53
CA HIS A 177 -3.93 -6.79 -3.91
C HIS A 177 -4.26 -6.69 -2.40
N PRO A 178 -3.35 -6.22 -1.52
CA PRO A 178 -3.68 -5.96 -0.12
C PRO A 178 -4.92 -5.07 0.09
N GLY A 179 -5.20 -4.18 -0.87
CA GLY A 179 -6.41 -3.34 -0.91
C GLY A 179 -7.66 -4.03 -1.50
N GLY A 180 -7.65 -5.36 -1.65
CA GLY A 180 -8.74 -6.14 -2.24
C GLY A 180 -8.49 -6.57 -3.69
N LYS A 181 -9.49 -7.21 -4.29
CA LYS A 181 -9.46 -7.63 -5.70
C LYS A 181 -9.56 -6.40 -6.61
N MET A 182 -8.64 -6.31 -7.55
CA MET A 182 -8.59 -5.24 -8.56
C MET A 182 -8.53 -5.86 -9.95
N THR A 183 -8.96 -5.12 -10.96
CA THR A 183 -8.80 -5.51 -12.36
C THR A 183 -7.86 -4.55 -13.04
N ILE A 184 -6.89 -5.07 -13.79
CA ILE A 184 -6.04 -4.26 -14.67
C ILE A 184 -6.39 -4.59 -16.12
N SER A 185 -6.74 -3.56 -16.88
CA SER A 185 -6.89 -3.65 -18.34
C SER A 185 -5.63 -3.08 -18.98
N VAL A 186 -5.04 -3.81 -19.93
CA VAL A 186 -3.88 -3.38 -20.70
C VAL A 186 -4.19 -3.44 -22.19
N GLU A 187 -3.84 -2.38 -22.89
CA GLU A 187 -4.01 -2.24 -24.34
C GLU A 187 -2.70 -1.67 -24.92
N GLY A 188 -2.07 -2.42 -25.82
CA GLY A 188 -0.91 -1.99 -26.58
C GLY A 188 -1.32 -1.05 -27.72
N PHE A 189 -0.52 -0.02 -27.96
CA PHE A 189 -0.73 0.85 -29.12
C PHE A 189 0.61 1.32 -29.72
N VAL A 190 0.55 1.75 -30.98
CA VAL A 190 1.67 2.36 -31.69
C VAL A 190 1.40 3.86 -31.85
N ALA A 191 2.40 4.70 -31.58
CA ALA A 191 2.31 6.14 -31.86
C ALA A 191 3.22 6.51 -33.04
N ASP A 192 2.68 7.24 -34.02
CA ASP A 192 3.41 7.63 -35.22
C ASP A 192 4.32 8.84 -35.02
N ASP A 193 3.94 9.71 -34.08
CA ASP A 193 4.53 11.02 -33.78
C ASP A 193 5.39 11.02 -32.51
N VAL A 194 5.36 9.92 -31.74
CA VAL A 194 6.12 9.77 -30.51
C VAL A 194 6.94 8.50 -30.59
N SER A 195 8.27 8.66 -30.56
CA SER A 195 9.17 7.55 -30.30
C SER A 195 9.56 7.53 -28.83
N SER A 196 9.76 6.31 -28.34
CA SER A 196 10.44 6.04 -27.09
C SER A 196 11.92 6.46 -27.23
N ARG A 197 12.67 6.65 -26.13
CA ARG A 197 14.11 6.97 -26.18
C ARG A 197 14.97 5.88 -26.83
N VAL A 198 14.48 4.64 -26.95
CA VAL A 198 15.14 3.57 -27.74
C VAL A 198 14.63 3.47 -29.17
N ASP A 199 13.92 4.50 -29.63
CA ASP A 199 13.34 4.56 -30.96
C ASP A 199 12.29 3.46 -31.23
N ASP A 200 11.72 2.89 -30.16
CA ASP A 200 10.54 2.02 -30.26
C ASP A 200 9.27 2.88 -30.26
N ARG A 201 8.21 2.42 -30.91
CA ARG A 201 6.92 3.09 -30.99
C ARG A 201 5.80 2.33 -30.30
N HIS A 202 6.12 1.28 -29.54
CA HIS A 202 5.12 0.48 -28.82
C HIS A 202 4.92 0.99 -27.39
N PHE A 203 3.67 1.24 -27.03
CA PHE A 203 3.24 1.83 -25.77
C PHE A 203 2.10 1.00 -25.15
N SER A 204 1.81 1.24 -23.87
CA SER A 204 0.66 0.63 -23.19
C SER A 204 -0.26 1.67 -22.60
N ARG A 205 -1.56 1.51 -22.83
CA ARG A 205 -2.61 2.11 -22.02
C ARG A 205 -2.95 1.13 -20.90
N VAL A 206 -3.05 1.65 -19.69
CA VAL A 206 -3.39 0.89 -18.49
C VAL A 206 -4.62 1.52 -17.85
N GLU A 207 -5.55 0.69 -17.42
CA GLU A 207 -6.66 1.08 -16.56
C GLU A 207 -6.75 0.11 -15.38
N VAL A 208 -6.61 0.65 -14.17
CA VAL A 208 -6.79 -0.11 -12.93
C VAL A 208 -8.18 0.19 -12.39
N THR A 209 -9.00 -0.85 -12.20
CA THR A 209 -10.33 -0.78 -11.60
C THR A 209 -10.29 -1.36 -10.19
N ALA A 210 -10.75 -0.58 -9.22
CA ALA A 210 -10.84 -0.98 -7.83
C ALA A 210 -12.26 -0.77 -7.30
N LYS A 211 -12.80 -1.77 -6.60
CA LYS A 211 -14.06 -1.65 -5.86
C LYS A 211 -13.86 -0.66 -4.71
N GLY A 212 -14.80 0.26 -4.55
CA GLY A 212 -14.83 1.21 -3.46
C GLY A 212 -15.03 2.66 -3.91
N PHE A 213 -14.70 3.57 -3.00
CA PHE A 213 -14.92 5.00 -3.14
C PHE A 213 -13.58 5.75 -3.02
N THR A 214 -13.35 6.74 -3.89
CA THR A 214 -12.12 7.54 -3.88
C THR A 214 -12.40 9.03 -4.00
N CYS A 215 -11.48 9.85 -3.50
CA CYS A 215 -11.40 11.22 -3.95
C CYS A 215 -10.85 11.20 -5.38
N THR A 216 -11.65 11.61 -6.36
CA THR A 216 -11.22 11.63 -7.76
C THR A 216 -10.11 12.65 -8.02
N ASP A 217 -9.67 13.46 -7.05
CA ASP A 217 -8.53 14.35 -7.25
C ASP A 217 -7.22 13.58 -7.52
N ASN A 218 -6.60 13.86 -8.66
CA ASN A 218 -5.38 13.21 -9.13
C ASN A 218 -4.12 13.65 -8.36
N TYR A 219 -4.21 14.75 -7.61
CA TYR A 219 -3.15 15.22 -6.71
C TYR A 219 -3.43 14.90 -5.25
N TRP A 220 -4.51 14.16 -4.97
CA TRP A 220 -4.86 13.78 -3.61
C TRP A 220 -3.79 12.86 -3.02
N SER A 221 -3.10 13.35 -2.00
CA SER A 221 -2.03 12.63 -1.33
C SER A 221 -2.55 11.46 -0.48
N GLY A 222 -3.83 11.46 -0.11
CA GLY A 222 -4.50 10.36 0.58
C GLY A 222 -5.44 10.82 1.71
N PRO A 223 -6.11 9.87 2.37
CA PRO A 223 -7.19 10.17 3.31
C PRO A 223 -6.72 10.63 4.70
N ASN A 224 -5.40 10.66 4.94
CA ASN A 224 -4.79 10.98 6.24
C ASN A 224 -3.86 12.19 6.14
N ILE A 225 -3.75 12.96 7.23
CA ILE A 225 -2.89 14.16 7.31
C ILE A 225 -1.40 13.87 7.11
N GLU A 226 -0.97 12.65 7.43
CA GLU A 226 0.42 12.18 7.24
C GLU A 226 0.74 11.87 5.78
N SER A 227 -0.29 11.80 4.93
CA SER A 227 -0.13 11.43 3.52
C SER A 227 0.42 12.57 2.66
N ASP A 228 0.43 13.81 3.15
CA ASP A 228 0.83 15.01 2.40
C ASP A 228 2.28 14.98 1.86
N GLN A 229 3.15 14.15 2.46
CA GLN A 229 4.53 13.96 1.98
C GLN A 229 4.69 12.80 0.99
N THR A 230 3.59 12.19 0.56
CA THR A 230 3.60 11.01 -0.30
C THR A 230 3.08 11.32 -1.70
N GLU A 231 3.46 10.48 -2.67
CA GLU A 231 2.90 10.55 -4.02
C GLU A 231 1.37 10.40 -3.97
N PRO A 232 0.63 10.99 -4.94
CA PRO A 232 -0.83 10.90 -4.95
C PRO A 232 -1.36 9.47 -4.82
N TRP A 233 -2.34 9.27 -3.94
CA TRP A 233 -2.81 7.95 -3.50
C TRP A 233 -3.26 7.06 -4.66
N ASN A 234 -4.13 7.59 -5.53
CA ASN A 234 -4.67 6.85 -6.68
C ASN A 234 -3.56 6.44 -7.66
N ARG A 235 -2.57 7.32 -7.87
CA ARG A 235 -1.39 7.03 -8.69
C ARG A 235 -0.54 5.92 -8.08
N ARG A 236 -0.26 6.01 -6.77
CA ARG A 236 0.52 5.00 -6.05
C ARG A 236 -0.16 3.63 -6.07
N LEU A 237 -1.48 3.59 -5.86
CA LEU A 237 -2.25 2.36 -5.93
C LEU A 237 -2.19 1.74 -7.33
N ALA A 238 -2.40 2.53 -8.37
CA ALA A 238 -2.37 2.00 -9.73
C ALA A 238 -0.96 1.53 -10.14
N LEU A 239 0.10 2.25 -9.71
CA LEU A 239 1.48 1.83 -9.89
C LEU A 239 1.80 0.53 -9.15
N SER A 240 1.30 0.33 -7.93
CA SER A 240 1.56 -0.91 -7.18
C SER A 240 0.95 -2.12 -7.88
N VAL A 241 -0.25 -1.97 -8.46
CA VAL A 241 -0.90 -3.02 -9.27
C VAL A 241 -0.11 -3.30 -10.55
N VAL A 242 0.27 -2.27 -11.32
CA VAL A 242 1.11 -2.43 -12.53
C VAL A 242 2.42 -3.14 -12.19
N ASN A 243 3.09 -2.69 -11.14
CA ASN A 243 4.36 -3.25 -10.71
C ASN A 243 4.22 -4.68 -10.19
N ARG A 244 3.10 -5.06 -9.57
CA ARG A 244 2.82 -6.45 -9.25
C ARG A 244 2.78 -7.31 -10.52
N VAL A 245 2.10 -6.84 -11.57
CA VAL A 245 2.05 -7.55 -12.86
C VAL A 245 3.44 -7.68 -13.49
N VAL A 246 4.25 -6.61 -13.47
CA VAL A 246 5.64 -6.63 -13.97
C VAL A 246 6.47 -7.69 -13.22
N LEU A 247 6.41 -7.71 -11.89
CA LEU A 247 7.16 -8.67 -11.07
C LEU A 247 6.73 -10.12 -11.34
N GLU A 248 5.42 -10.39 -11.41
CA GLU A 248 4.92 -11.74 -11.69
C GLU A 248 5.29 -12.20 -13.11
N SER A 249 5.21 -11.29 -14.09
CA SER A 249 5.64 -11.56 -15.46
C SER A 249 7.10 -11.98 -15.49
N LYS A 250 7.96 -11.32 -14.70
CA LYS A 250 9.39 -11.68 -14.60
C LYS A 250 9.62 -13.07 -14.00
N LEU A 251 8.81 -13.49 -13.05
CA LEU A 251 8.94 -14.81 -12.42
C LEU A 251 8.44 -15.93 -13.34
N VAL A 252 7.39 -15.65 -14.11
CA VAL A 252 6.87 -16.55 -15.14
C VAL A 252 7.84 -16.70 -16.30
N ASP A 253 8.51 -15.60 -16.67
CA ASP A 253 9.55 -15.60 -17.69
C ASP A 253 10.73 -14.69 -17.33
N GLU A 254 11.76 -15.34 -16.77
CA GLU A 254 12.97 -14.64 -16.33
C GLU A 254 13.78 -14.04 -17.49
N SER A 255 13.51 -14.43 -18.75
CA SER A 255 14.20 -13.87 -19.92
C SER A 255 13.69 -12.49 -20.32
N LEU A 256 12.50 -12.10 -19.85
CA LEU A 256 11.88 -10.82 -20.21
C LEU A 256 12.75 -9.65 -19.78
N ARG A 257 13.09 -8.76 -20.71
CA ARG A 257 13.78 -7.51 -20.38
C ARG A 257 12.76 -6.44 -19.99
N ILE A 258 12.58 -6.28 -18.68
CA ILE A 258 11.54 -5.42 -18.10
C ILE A 258 12.11 -4.51 -17.02
N VAL A 259 11.43 -3.41 -16.73
CA VAL A 259 11.72 -2.50 -15.62
C VAL A 259 10.43 -2.16 -14.87
N MET A 260 10.58 -1.82 -13.60
CA MET A 260 9.47 -1.39 -12.75
C MET A 260 9.02 0.00 -13.17
N ALA A 261 7.72 0.21 -13.34
CA ALA A 261 7.15 1.52 -13.62
C ALA A 261 7.34 2.45 -12.40
N SER A 262 7.68 3.71 -12.64
CA SER A 262 7.75 4.74 -11.61
C SER A 262 6.70 5.83 -11.83
N SER A 263 6.48 6.66 -10.81
CA SER A 263 5.59 7.82 -10.88
C SER A 263 5.98 8.84 -11.94
N ARG A 264 7.26 8.86 -12.35
CA ARG A 264 7.78 9.75 -13.39
C ARG A 264 7.37 9.30 -14.79
N ASP A 265 7.06 8.01 -14.97
CA ASP A 265 6.67 7.44 -16.26
C ASP A 265 5.18 7.59 -16.54
N ILE A 266 4.41 8.07 -15.57
CA ILE A 266 2.99 8.37 -15.75
C ILE A 266 2.83 9.80 -16.25
N GLY A 267 2.45 9.93 -17.52
CA GLY A 267 2.12 11.21 -18.15
C GLY A 267 0.74 11.72 -17.73
N ASN A 268 -0.32 11.24 -18.38
CA ASN A 268 -1.68 11.66 -18.07
C ASN A 268 -2.35 10.62 -17.17
N ILE A 269 -3.02 11.08 -16.11
CA ILE A 269 -3.80 10.24 -15.22
C ILE A 269 -5.25 10.70 -15.23
N VAL A 270 -6.16 9.76 -15.39
CA VAL A 270 -7.60 9.98 -15.35
C VAL A 270 -8.16 9.11 -14.22
N THR A 271 -8.77 9.76 -13.23
CA THR A 271 -9.45 9.05 -12.14
C THR A 271 -10.94 9.29 -12.27
N THR A 272 -11.71 8.20 -12.35
CA THR A 272 -13.16 8.25 -12.50
C THR A 272 -13.81 7.43 -11.40
N GLN A 273 -14.75 8.03 -10.67
CA GLN A 273 -15.64 7.32 -9.74
C GLN A 273 -16.92 6.96 -10.49
N TYR A 274 -17.27 5.68 -10.44
CA TYR A 274 -18.54 5.16 -10.91
C TYR A 274 -19.41 4.74 -9.71
N ASP A 275 -20.72 4.79 -9.91
CA ASP A 275 -21.66 4.12 -9.01
C ASP A 275 -21.73 2.61 -9.30
N GLY A 276 -22.54 1.89 -8.51
CA GLY A 276 -22.71 0.44 -8.68
C GLY A 276 -23.44 0.00 -9.96
N ASP A 277 -24.04 0.94 -10.70
CA ASP A 277 -24.66 0.69 -12.01
C ASP A 277 -23.75 1.08 -13.19
N GLY A 278 -22.56 1.62 -12.89
CA GLY A 278 -21.57 2.04 -13.88
C GLY A 278 -21.81 3.44 -14.46
N ALA A 279 -22.70 4.24 -13.87
CA ALA A 279 -22.82 5.64 -14.22
C ALA A 279 -21.71 6.46 -13.55
N THR A 280 -21.20 7.47 -14.25
CA THR A 280 -20.13 8.34 -13.72
C THR A 280 -20.67 9.21 -12.59
N PHE A 281 -20.10 9.04 -11.40
CA PHE A 281 -20.40 9.86 -10.22
C PHE A 281 -19.51 11.11 -10.18
N HIS A 282 -18.20 10.92 -10.35
CA HIS A 282 -17.21 12.00 -10.44
C HIS A 282 -16.09 11.64 -11.42
N LEU A 283 -15.50 12.66 -12.03
CA LEU A 283 -14.39 12.53 -12.97
C LEU A 283 -13.36 13.61 -12.67
N SER A 284 -12.08 13.23 -12.68
CA SER A 284 -10.97 14.17 -12.69
C SER A 284 -9.93 13.76 -13.71
N ILE A 285 -9.44 14.75 -14.45
CA ILE A 285 -8.40 14.59 -15.44
C ILE A 285 -7.23 15.44 -15.00
N ALA A 286 -6.05 14.82 -14.84
CA ALA A 286 -4.82 15.55 -14.62
C ALA A 286 -3.84 15.24 -15.74
N LEU A 287 -3.37 16.33 -16.34
CA LEU A 287 -2.25 16.31 -17.26
C LEU A 287 -1.00 16.56 -16.42
N THR A 288 -0.19 15.52 -16.25
CA THR A 288 1.18 15.73 -15.75
C THR A 288 2.15 15.67 -16.91
N PHE A 289 3.02 16.68 -17.00
CA PHE A 289 4.17 16.65 -17.91
C PHE A 289 5.25 15.75 -17.29
N GLY A 290 4.95 14.45 -17.21
CA GLY A 290 5.86 13.42 -16.72
C GLY A 290 6.97 13.17 -17.72
N GLY A 291 8.22 13.38 -17.28
CA GLY A 291 9.40 13.10 -18.07
C GLY A 291 9.58 11.59 -18.25
N PHE A 292 9.46 11.14 -19.50
CA PHE A 292 9.65 9.77 -19.97
C PHE A 292 10.99 9.16 -19.52
N SER A 293 11.10 8.64 -18.29
CA SER A 293 12.42 8.38 -17.68
C SER A 293 12.96 6.96 -17.92
N LEU A 294 12.10 5.98 -18.17
CA LEU A 294 12.45 4.55 -18.22
C LEU A 294 12.60 3.94 -19.62
N VAL A 295 12.94 4.75 -20.60
CA VAL A 295 12.71 4.37 -21.99
C VAL A 295 13.86 3.57 -22.62
N ASP A 296 14.96 3.34 -21.90
CA ASP A 296 16.18 2.74 -22.45
C ASP A 296 16.28 1.22 -22.38
N THR A 297 15.29 0.53 -21.80
CA THR A 297 15.47 -0.87 -21.36
C THR A 297 14.40 -1.85 -21.79
N LEU A 298 13.28 -1.40 -22.35
CA LEU A 298 12.12 -2.26 -22.55
C LEU A 298 12.10 -2.91 -23.93
N SER A 299 11.86 -4.22 -23.92
CA SER A 299 11.74 -5.07 -25.09
C SER A 299 10.25 -5.33 -25.37
N ARG A 300 9.85 -5.47 -26.64
CA ARG A 300 8.50 -5.94 -27.04
C ARG A 300 8.22 -7.40 -26.63
N GLN A 301 9.11 -8.02 -25.87
CA GLN A 301 8.89 -9.36 -25.35
C GLN A 301 7.68 -9.38 -24.42
N GLN A 302 6.68 -10.14 -24.82
CA GLN A 302 5.51 -10.45 -24.01
C GLN A 302 5.65 -11.87 -23.45
N VAL A 303 5.01 -12.11 -22.32
CA VAL A 303 4.75 -13.46 -21.82
C VAL A 303 4.03 -14.25 -22.92
N THR A 304 4.51 -15.46 -23.22
CA THR A 304 3.88 -16.30 -24.25
C THR A 304 2.47 -16.71 -23.84
N PRO A 305 1.57 -17.01 -24.79
CA PRO A 305 0.20 -17.43 -24.47
C PRO A 305 0.14 -18.60 -23.47
N GLU A 306 1.05 -19.57 -23.57
CA GLU A 306 1.13 -20.73 -22.66
C GLU A 306 1.45 -20.32 -21.23
N LYS A 307 2.30 -19.29 -21.07
CA LYS A 307 2.73 -18.77 -19.78
C LYS A 307 1.72 -17.79 -19.17
N CYS A 308 0.77 -17.28 -19.96
CA CYS A 308 -0.27 -16.36 -19.48
C CYS A 308 -1.22 -17.00 -18.48
N GLN A 309 -1.48 -18.30 -18.59
CA GLN A 309 -2.28 -19.02 -17.60
C GLN A 309 -1.59 -18.99 -16.22
N LEU A 310 -0.30 -19.33 -16.18
CA LEU A 310 0.49 -19.27 -14.94
C LEU A 310 0.55 -17.85 -14.37
N LEU A 311 0.69 -16.83 -15.23
CA LEU A 311 0.64 -15.44 -14.78
C LEU A 311 -0.71 -15.11 -14.12
N THR A 312 -1.82 -15.52 -14.73
CA THR A 312 -3.17 -15.28 -14.19
C THR A 312 -3.36 -15.98 -12.84
N GLU A 313 -2.91 -17.24 -12.73
CA GLU A 313 -2.92 -17.98 -11.48
C GLU A 313 -2.11 -17.24 -10.39
N ARG A 314 -0.91 -16.78 -10.72
CA ARG A 314 -0.05 -16.06 -9.77
C ARG A 314 -0.61 -14.70 -9.35
N LEU A 315 -1.27 -13.97 -10.25
CA LEU A 315 -1.95 -12.70 -9.93
C LEU A 315 -3.19 -12.89 -9.06
N SER A 316 -3.81 -14.06 -9.11
CA SER A 316 -4.96 -14.41 -8.26
C SER A 316 -4.55 -14.73 -6.82
N VAL A 317 -3.31 -15.18 -6.59
CA VAL A 317 -2.74 -15.40 -5.25
C VAL A 317 -2.48 -14.05 -4.59
N GLY A 318 -2.93 -13.89 -3.34
CA GLY A 318 -2.91 -12.63 -2.59
C GLY A 318 -1.57 -11.90 -2.56
N GLU A 319 -0.86 -11.97 -1.43
CA GLU A 319 0.41 -11.27 -1.31
C GLU A 319 1.54 -12.11 -1.93
N MET A 320 2.36 -11.49 -2.79
CA MET A 320 3.58 -12.11 -3.31
C MET A 320 4.50 -12.35 -2.12
N ALA A 321 4.99 -13.59 -1.99
CA ALA A 321 5.93 -13.89 -0.93
C ALA A 321 7.17 -12.98 -1.05
N MET A 322 7.62 -12.41 0.07
CA MET A 322 8.72 -11.42 0.09
C MET A 322 9.97 -11.89 -0.66
N HIS A 323 10.31 -13.17 -0.56
CA HIS A 323 11.45 -13.75 -1.27
C HIS A 323 11.27 -13.80 -2.79
N GLU A 324 10.05 -14.04 -3.29
CA GLU A 324 9.73 -13.98 -4.72
C GLU A 324 9.78 -12.54 -5.23
N ASN A 325 9.28 -11.58 -4.45
CA ASN A 325 9.33 -10.16 -4.77
C ASN A 325 10.77 -9.67 -4.92
N LEU A 326 11.60 -9.93 -3.90
CA LEU A 326 13.03 -9.57 -3.92
C LEU A 326 13.77 -10.27 -5.07
N TYR A 327 13.45 -11.54 -5.36
CA TYR A 327 14.06 -12.27 -6.47
C TYR A 327 13.68 -11.66 -7.83
N ALA A 328 12.41 -11.37 -8.07
CA ALA A 328 11.94 -10.72 -9.29
C ALA A 328 12.63 -9.36 -9.49
N GLN A 329 12.71 -8.54 -8.43
CA GLN A 329 13.46 -7.29 -8.46
C GLN A 329 14.95 -7.50 -8.77
N ALA A 330 15.58 -8.52 -8.19
CA ALA A 330 16.97 -8.83 -8.47
C ALA A 330 17.21 -9.17 -9.95
N LEU A 331 16.31 -9.96 -10.55
CA LEU A 331 16.37 -10.30 -11.97
C LEU A 331 16.16 -9.08 -12.87
N ILE A 332 15.29 -8.14 -12.46
CA ILE A 332 15.10 -6.85 -13.14
C ILE A 332 16.39 -6.02 -13.07
N GLN A 333 16.96 -5.82 -11.88
CA GLN A 333 18.22 -5.06 -11.70
C GLN A 333 19.38 -5.68 -12.48
N ARG A 334 19.44 -7.02 -12.55
CA ARG A 334 20.44 -7.73 -13.38
C ARG A 334 20.25 -7.44 -14.87
N GLY A 335 19.00 -7.32 -15.33
CA GLY A 335 18.65 -6.98 -16.71
C GLY A 335 18.93 -5.51 -17.09
N THR A 336 19.05 -4.63 -16.09
CA THR A 336 19.46 -3.23 -16.26
C THR A 336 20.95 -3.00 -15.91
N GLU A 337 21.74 -4.07 -15.82
CA GLU A 337 23.17 -4.05 -15.48
C GLU A 337 23.51 -3.44 -14.10
N ASN A 338 22.53 -3.28 -13.21
CA ASN A 338 22.77 -2.89 -11.81
C ASN A 338 23.18 -4.13 -10.99
N LEU A 339 24.42 -4.58 -11.18
CA LEU A 339 24.95 -5.82 -10.60
C LEU A 339 24.97 -5.79 -9.06
N VAL A 340 25.30 -4.64 -8.46
CA VAL A 340 25.32 -4.46 -7.00
C VAL A 340 23.91 -4.57 -6.42
N GLY A 341 22.94 -3.88 -7.02
CA GLY A 341 21.55 -3.95 -6.62
C GLY A 341 20.98 -5.35 -6.75
N ALA A 342 21.24 -6.01 -7.89
CA ALA A 342 20.83 -7.39 -8.12
C ALA A 342 21.40 -8.35 -7.07
N TYR A 343 22.71 -8.23 -6.78
CA TYR A 343 23.38 -9.09 -5.82
C TYR A 343 22.85 -8.90 -4.39
N TYR A 344 22.63 -7.66 -3.96
CA TYR A 344 22.05 -7.36 -2.65
C TYR A 344 20.66 -7.96 -2.51
N LEU A 345 19.80 -7.75 -3.51
CA LEU A 345 18.45 -8.29 -3.54
C LEU A 345 18.43 -9.83 -3.54
N LEU A 346 19.36 -10.50 -4.25
CA LEU A 346 19.49 -11.97 -4.20
C LEU A 346 19.83 -12.49 -2.81
N ASN A 347 20.73 -11.79 -2.10
CA ASN A 347 21.09 -12.14 -0.73
C ASN A 347 19.87 -12.01 0.20
N SER A 348 19.17 -10.88 0.13
CA SER A 348 17.95 -10.66 0.91
C SER A 348 16.83 -11.65 0.54
N ALA A 349 16.67 -11.97 -0.74
CA ALA A 349 15.70 -12.95 -1.22
C ALA A 349 16.01 -14.34 -0.64
N ALA A 350 17.29 -14.74 -0.58
CA ALA A 350 17.68 -16.03 -0.03
C ALA A 350 17.41 -16.11 1.48
N GLU A 351 17.73 -15.07 2.24
CA GLU A 351 17.43 -15.03 3.67
C GLU A 351 15.90 -15.07 3.93
N ALA A 352 15.12 -14.29 3.18
CA ALA A 352 13.65 -14.31 3.26
C ALA A 352 13.04 -15.66 2.86
N MET A 353 13.64 -16.35 1.87
CA MET A 353 13.20 -17.69 1.46
C MET A 353 13.43 -18.70 2.58
N ILE A 354 14.60 -18.64 3.23
CA ILE A 354 14.93 -19.54 4.33
C ILE A 354 13.93 -19.38 5.45
N ASP A 355 13.58 -18.15 5.82
CA ASP A 355 12.60 -17.90 6.88
C ASP A 355 11.20 -18.38 6.51
N CYS A 356 10.76 -18.09 5.28
CA CYS A 356 9.47 -18.55 4.77
C CYS A 356 9.35 -20.08 4.83
N PHE A 357 10.32 -20.80 4.25
CA PHE A 357 10.27 -22.26 4.19
C PHE A 357 10.53 -22.90 5.55
N LEU A 358 11.34 -22.29 6.42
CA LEU A 358 11.56 -22.78 7.77
C LEU A 358 10.26 -22.82 8.56
N VAL A 359 9.49 -21.74 8.55
CA VAL A 359 8.17 -21.68 9.20
C VAL A 359 7.22 -22.71 8.60
N SER A 360 7.02 -22.68 7.27
CA SER A 360 6.05 -23.57 6.62
C SER A 360 6.39 -25.06 6.77
N LEU A 361 7.68 -25.43 6.72
CA LEU A 361 8.10 -26.81 6.95
C LEU A 361 7.91 -27.22 8.42
N CYS A 362 8.28 -26.37 9.38
CA CYS A 362 8.11 -26.72 10.78
C CYS A 362 6.65 -26.83 11.20
N GLU A 363 5.76 -26.04 10.59
CA GLU A 363 4.31 -26.20 10.74
C GLU A 363 3.84 -27.54 10.15
N LYS A 364 4.26 -27.87 8.92
CA LYS A 364 3.89 -29.14 8.27
C LYS A 364 4.28 -30.38 9.10
N PHE A 365 5.46 -30.35 9.72
CA PHE A 365 6.00 -31.45 10.52
C PHE A 365 5.70 -31.33 12.02
N GLU A 366 4.77 -30.44 12.42
CA GLU A 366 4.33 -30.26 13.81
C GLU A 366 5.47 -29.98 14.82
N VAL A 367 6.47 -29.22 14.40
CA VAL A 367 7.65 -28.83 15.21
C VAL A 367 7.76 -27.31 15.43
N SER A 368 6.67 -26.57 15.23
CA SER A 368 6.61 -25.10 15.41
C SER A 368 7.02 -24.63 16.81
N ASP A 369 6.73 -25.41 17.86
CA ASP A 369 7.16 -25.09 19.23
C ASP A 369 8.68 -25.13 19.39
N LYS A 370 9.33 -26.11 18.76
CA LYS A 370 10.80 -26.24 18.76
C LYS A 370 11.42 -25.09 17.97
N LEU A 371 10.81 -24.71 16.84
CA LEU A 371 11.25 -23.58 16.03
C LEU A 371 11.16 -22.27 16.83
N SER A 372 10.06 -22.03 17.52
CA SER A 372 9.86 -20.82 18.33
C SER A 372 10.95 -20.68 19.39
N ARG A 373 11.27 -21.75 20.13
CA ARG A 373 12.37 -21.76 21.11
C ARG A 373 13.73 -21.54 20.47
N PHE A 374 13.97 -22.16 19.31
CA PHE A 374 15.22 -22.00 18.57
C PHE A 374 15.42 -20.56 18.08
N LEU A 375 14.37 -19.91 17.55
CA LEU A 375 14.42 -18.53 17.06
C LEU A 375 14.53 -17.49 18.18
N LEU A 376 13.91 -17.74 19.33
CA LEU A 376 14.08 -16.92 20.54
C LEU A 376 15.53 -16.91 21.03
N GLY A 377 16.32 -17.90 20.62
CA GLY A 377 17.70 -18.02 20.99
C GLY A 377 17.82 -18.19 22.50
N GLU A 378 17.57 -19.40 22.98
CA GLU A 378 17.98 -19.73 24.34
C GLU A 378 19.51 -19.55 24.42
N SER A 379 19.95 -18.62 25.27
CA SER A 379 21.38 -18.40 25.47
C SER A 379 21.99 -19.70 26.01
N ILE A 380 22.98 -20.25 25.29
CA ILE A 380 23.78 -21.41 25.73
C ILE A 380 24.36 -21.16 27.13
N CYS A 381 24.54 -19.88 27.51
CA CYS A 381 25.00 -19.47 28.84
C CYS A 381 24.00 -19.82 29.96
N ILE A 382 22.69 -19.94 29.71
CA ILE A 382 21.71 -20.36 30.73
C ILE A 382 22.00 -21.78 31.22
N SER A 383 22.51 -22.65 30.34
CA SER A 383 22.95 -24.00 30.67
C SER A 383 24.43 -24.11 31.06
N CYS A 384 25.24 -23.08 30.83
CA CYS A 384 26.69 -23.09 31.04
C CYS A 384 27.06 -23.12 32.53
N GLU A 385 27.85 -24.11 32.94
CA GLU A 385 28.29 -24.25 34.34
C GLU A 385 29.10 -23.03 34.83
N LEU A 386 29.92 -22.42 33.97
CA LEU A 386 30.68 -21.20 34.30
C LEU A 386 29.78 -19.99 34.54
N PHE A 387 28.65 -19.89 33.81
CA PHE A 387 27.68 -18.80 33.99
C PHE A 387 26.82 -19.03 35.24
N LYS A 388 26.42 -20.29 35.51
CA LYS A 388 25.73 -20.68 36.75
C LYS A 388 26.61 -20.48 38.00
N ALA A 389 27.92 -20.63 37.86
CA ALA A 389 28.90 -20.42 38.94
C ALA A 389 29.32 -18.94 39.12
N ALA A 390 28.90 -18.04 38.22
CA ALA A 390 29.22 -16.63 38.33
C ALA A 390 28.37 -15.97 39.44
N PRO A 391 28.97 -15.20 40.37
CA PRO A 391 28.24 -14.49 41.41
C PRO A 391 27.33 -13.44 40.74
N VAL A 392 26.02 -13.59 40.97
CA VAL A 392 24.93 -12.84 40.34
C VAL A 392 25.14 -11.32 40.42
N ALA A 393 25.39 -10.68 39.29
CA ALA A 393 25.08 -9.27 39.01
C ALA A 393 25.30 -8.90 37.52
N ILE A 394 24.77 -9.68 36.58
CA ILE A 394 24.47 -9.15 35.24
C ILE A 394 22.99 -9.41 35.00
N ASP A 395 22.21 -8.34 35.11
CA ASP A 395 20.79 -8.28 34.82
C ASP A 395 20.48 -8.88 33.45
N THR A 396 19.48 -9.76 33.44
CA THR A 396 18.84 -10.41 32.28
C THR A 396 19.74 -11.30 31.40
N PRO A 397 19.28 -12.51 30.99
CA PRO A 397 19.91 -13.21 29.88
C PRO A 397 19.98 -12.23 28.71
N ARG A 398 21.19 -11.94 28.20
CA ARG A 398 21.32 -11.21 26.94
C ARG A 398 20.43 -11.94 25.93
N SER A 399 19.50 -11.22 25.29
CA SER A 399 18.73 -11.74 24.17
C SER A 399 19.72 -12.44 23.24
N ALA A 400 19.63 -13.75 23.06
CA ALA A 400 20.62 -14.39 22.23
C ALA A 400 20.47 -13.86 20.80
N ASN A 401 21.58 -13.83 20.08
CA ASN A 401 21.52 -13.44 18.68
C ASN A 401 20.60 -14.43 17.95
N PRO A 402 19.72 -13.95 17.06
CA PRO A 402 18.91 -14.83 16.24
C PRO A 402 19.83 -15.79 15.47
N PRO A 403 19.43 -17.07 15.30
CA PRO A 403 20.26 -18.06 14.64
C PRO A 403 20.54 -17.64 13.20
N SER A 404 21.79 -17.80 12.78
CA SER A 404 22.21 -17.56 11.39
C SER A 404 21.46 -18.48 10.42
N ALA A 405 21.39 -18.08 9.14
CA ALA A 405 20.82 -18.90 8.07
C ALA A 405 21.40 -20.33 8.01
N PHE A 406 22.69 -20.50 8.28
CA PHE A 406 23.33 -21.82 8.34
C PHE A 406 22.89 -22.66 9.55
N GLN A 407 22.66 -22.02 10.70
CA GLN A 407 22.13 -22.68 11.89
C GLN A 407 20.68 -23.10 11.68
N ARG A 408 19.87 -22.30 10.97
CA ARG A 408 18.49 -22.66 10.59
C ARG A 408 18.44 -23.95 9.76
N PHE A 409 19.39 -24.19 8.87
CA PHE A 409 19.49 -25.47 8.15
C PHE A 409 19.90 -26.64 9.05
N ASN A 410 20.78 -26.43 10.03
CA ASN A 410 21.13 -27.48 10.99
C ASN A 410 19.93 -27.86 11.84
N PHE A 411 19.14 -26.87 12.27
CA PHE A 411 17.90 -27.09 13.02
C PHE A 411 16.96 -28.03 12.24
N LEU A 412 16.70 -27.78 10.96
CA LEU A 412 15.87 -28.67 10.12
C LEU A 412 16.35 -30.14 10.12
N LYS A 413 17.66 -30.38 10.17
CA LYS A 413 18.22 -31.73 10.31
C LYS A 413 18.00 -32.29 11.73
N GLU A 414 18.24 -31.48 12.76
CA GLU A 414 18.11 -31.89 14.16
C GLU A 414 16.68 -32.30 14.51
N VAL A 415 15.68 -31.61 13.95
CA VAL A 415 14.26 -31.94 14.15
C VAL A 415 13.73 -32.99 13.17
N GLY A 416 14.58 -33.57 12.32
CA GLY A 416 14.19 -34.65 11.40
C GLY A 416 13.48 -34.22 10.12
N VAL A 417 13.26 -32.92 9.90
CA VAL A 417 12.59 -32.36 8.72
C VAL A 417 13.43 -32.51 7.44
N ALA A 418 14.76 -32.44 7.57
CA ALA A 418 15.69 -32.53 6.44
C ALA A 418 16.77 -33.60 6.64
N LYS A 419 17.12 -34.35 5.58
CA LYS A 419 18.21 -35.31 5.62
C LYS A 419 19.57 -34.56 5.57
N PRO A 420 20.67 -35.19 6.04
CA PRO A 420 22.00 -34.58 5.95
C PRO A 420 22.41 -34.18 4.53
N ALA A 421 21.94 -34.91 3.51
CA ALA A 421 22.18 -34.58 2.10
C ALA A 421 21.48 -33.27 1.68
N ASP A 422 20.22 -33.09 2.08
CA ASP A 422 19.43 -31.88 1.80
C ASP A 422 20.10 -30.65 2.43
N VAL A 423 20.49 -30.75 3.72
CA VAL A 423 21.19 -29.66 4.41
C VAL A 423 22.53 -29.33 3.76
N ARG A 424 23.29 -30.32 3.28
CA ARG A 424 24.52 -30.04 2.53
C ARG A 424 24.25 -29.31 1.23
N SER A 425 23.17 -29.65 0.52
CA SER A 425 22.74 -28.94 -0.70
C SER A 425 22.35 -27.50 -0.37
N LEU A 426 21.45 -27.29 0.59
CA LEU A 426 21.01 -25.95 1.03
C LEU A 426 22.20 -25.06 1.42
N LYS A 427 23.13 -25.59 2.22
CA LYS A 427 24.34 -24.86 2.62
C LYS A 427 25.22 -24.48 1.42
N ARG A 428 25.42 -25.41 0.49
CA ARG A 428 26.25 -25.17 -0.70
C ARG A 428 25.65 -24.04 -1.54
N SER A 429 24.36 -24.13 -1.85
CA SER A 429 23.68 -23.12 -2.65
C SER A 429 23.68 -21.76 -1.94
N LEU A 430 23.43 -21.71 -0.62
CA LEU A 430 23.49 -20.46 0.14
C LEU A 430 24.89 -19.83 0.15
N VAL A 431 25.96 -20.62 0.30
CA VAL A 431 27.35 -20.10 0.21
C VAL A 431 27.59 -19.44 -1.15
N THR A 432 27.11 -20.04 -2.23
CA THR A 432 27.26 -19.48 -3.58
C THR A 432 26.44 -18.21 -3.78
N VAL A 433 25.20 -18.14 -3.27
CA VAL A 433 24.40 -16.91 -3.32
C VAL A 433 25.06 -15.80 -2.51
N ARG A 434 25.52 -16.13 -1.29
CA ARG A 434 26.02 -15.13 -0.34
C ARG A 434 27.40 -14.61 -0.62
N SER A 435 28.27 -15.46 -1.18
CA SER A 435 29.71 -15.24 -1.38
C SER A 435 30.28 -14.25 -0.36
N ASP A 436 30.57 -14.73 0.86
CA ASP A 436 30.87 -13.85 2.01
C ASP A 436 32.04 -12.88 1.74
N SER A 437 32.96 -13.22 0.84
CA SER A 437 33.99 -12.29 0.36
C SER A 437 33.38 -11.04 -0.30
N LEU A 438 32.47 -11.23 -1.25
CA LEU A 438 31.80 -10.13 -1.97
C LEU A 438 30.88 -9.34 -1.05
N ARG A 439 30.17 -10.02 -0.13
CA ARG A 439 29.34 -9.35 0.88
C ARG A 439 30.18 -8.48 1.81
N ASN A 440 31.35 -8.96 2.23
CA ASN A 440 32.27 -8.19 3.06
C ASN A 440 32.84 -6.98 2.31
N ASP A 441 33.24 -7.15 1.04
CA ASP A 441 33.70 -6.05 0.21
C ASP A 441 32.63 -4.95 0.06
N LEU A 442 31.38 -5.34 -0.19
CA LEU A 442 30.24 -4.41 -0.25
C LEU A 442 29.99 -3.71 1.08
N SER A 443 30.07 -4.44 2.20
CA SER A 443 29.89 -3.88 3.55
C SER A 443 30.97 -2.84 3.89
N HIS A 444 32.15 -2.94 3.25
CA HIS A 444 33.23 -1.95 3.34
C HIS A 444 33.17 -0.88 2.24
N GLY A 445 32.07 -0.80 1.47
CA GLY A 445 31.81 0.27 0.50
C GLY A 445 32.46 0.08 -0.88
N ARG A 446 33.05 -1.09 -1.16
CA ARG A 446 33.62 -1.39 -2.49
C ARG A 446 32.50 -1.82 -3.43
N LYS A 447 32.00 -0.90 -4.27
CA LYS A 447 30.84 -1.15 -5.14
C LYS A 447 31.19 -1.79 -6.49
N ASP A 448 32.37 -1.49 -7.05
CA ASP A 448 32.77 -1.99 -8.38
C ASP A 448 33.33 -3.43 -8.37
N CYS A 449 33.12 -4.18 -7.29
CA CYS A 449 33.73 -5.49 -7.08
C CYS A 449 32.84 -6.68 -7.48
N ILE A 450 31.58 -6.45 -7.89
CA ILE A 450 30.63 -7.53 -8.20
C ILE A 450 30.67 -7.85 -9.69
N PRO A 451 31.36 -8.93 -10.12
CA PRO A 451 31.39 -9.31 -11.54
C PRO A 451 30.05 -9.93 -11.94
N SER A 452 29.65 -9.71 -13.20
CA SER A 452 28.41 -10.27 -13.77
C SER A 452 28.30 -11.79 -13.58
N VAL A 453 29.42 -12.51 -13.77
CA VAL A 453 29.51 -13.97 -13.56
C VAL A 453 29.16 -14.39 -12.13
N ALA A 454 29.47 -13.57 -11.11
CA ALA A 454 29.09 -13.88 -9.74
C ALA A 454 27.58 -13.76 -9.51
N VAL A 455 26.95 -12.75 -10.11
CA VAL A 455 25.49 -12.59 -10.05
C VAL A 455 24.79 -13.75 -10.76
N ASP A 456 25.27 -14.14 -11.95
CA ASP A 456 24.70 -15.26 -12.70
C ASP A 456 24.83 -16.58 -11.93
N LYS A 457 25.98 -16.82 -11.29
CA LYS A 457 26.16 -17.96 -10.38
C LYS A 457 25.22 -17.92 -9.17
N ALA A 458 25.04 -16.74 -8.58
CA ALA A 458 24.11 -16.55 -7.45
C ALA A 458 22.66 -16.81 -7.87
N ILE A 459 22.24 -16.40 -9.07
CA ILE A 459 20.91 -16.68 -9.61
C ILE A 459 20.69 -18.21 -9.75
N VAL A 460 21.65 -18.92 -10.34
CA VAL A 460 21.57 -20.39 -10.48
C VAL A 460 21.48 -21.05 -9.12
N ALA A 461 22.36 -20.67 -8.18
CA ALA A 461 22.36 -21.21 -6.82
C ALA A 461 21.07 -20.88 -6.05
N PHE A 462 20.45 -19.72 -6.28
CA PHE A 462 19.16 -19.37 -5.70
C PHE A 462 18.05 -20.30 -6.20
N ARG A 463 18.03 -20.61 -7.51
CA ARG A 463 17.07 -21.58 -8.07
C ARG A 463 17.28 -22.99 -7.51
N GLU A 464 18.53 -23.41 -7.33
CA GLU A 464 18.85 -24.68 -6.66
C GLU A 464 18.37 -24.69 -5.21
N LEU A 465 18.61 -23.61 -4.46
CA LEU A 465 18.14 -23.45 -3.08
C LEU A 465 16.62 -23.61 -3.01
N ARG A 466 15.89 -22.90 -3.89
CA ARG A 466 14.43 -23.00 -4.02
C ARG A 466 13.97 -24.41 -4.33
N SER A 467 14.61 -25.06 -5.31
CA SER A 467 14.26 -26.43 -5.71
C SER A 467 14.44 -27.43 -4.57
N THR A 468 15.51 -27.30 -3.78
CA THR A 468 15.74 -28.17 -2.61
C THR A 468 14.68 -27.94 -1.54
N PHE A 469 14.28 -26.68 -1.29
CA PHE A 469 13.18 -26.38 -0.36
C PHE A 469 11.83 -26.93 -0.82
N GLN A 470 11.47 -26.74 -2.09
CA GLN A 470 10.24 -27.27 -2.67
C GLN A 470 10.19 -28.81 -2.59
N ALA A 471 11.33 -29.47 -2.84
CA ALA A 471 11.44 -30.92 -2.68
C ALA A 471 11.26 -31.40 -1.23
N LEU A 472 11.62 -30.59 -0.24
CA LEU A 472 11.34 -30.88 1.18
C LEU A 472 9.85 -30.72 1.49
N SER A 473 9.18 -29.71 0.92
CA SER A 473 7.76 -29.43 1.16
C SER A 473 6.81 -30.51 0.60
N ILE A 474 7.21 -31.22 -0.46
CA ILE A 474 6.38 -32.26 -1.11
C ILE A 474 6.54 -33.64 -0.45
N ARG A 475 7.52 -33.84 0.45
CA ARG A 475 7.67 -35.13 1.13
C ARG A 475 6.50 -35.36 2.07
N ASP A 476 5.75 -36.43 1.83
CA ASP A 476 4.86 -37.05 2.80
C ASP A 476 5.67 -38.07 3.62
N GLU A 477 5.25 -38.27 4.87
CA GLU A 477 5.98 -38.99 5.94
C GLU A 477 6.71 -40.27 5.51
#